data_AF-A0A967Y100-F1
#
_entry.id   AF-A0A967Y100-F1
#
_cell.length_a   1.000
_cell.length_b   1.000
_cell.length_c   1.000
_cell.angle_alpha   90.00
_cell.angle_beta   90.00
_cell.angle_gamma   90.00
#
_symmetry.space_group_name_H-M   'P 1'
#
loop_
_entity.id
_entity.type
_entity.pdbx_description
1 polymer ?
#
loop_
_entity_poly.entity_id
_entity_poly.type
_entity_poly.pdbx_seq_one_letter_code
_entity_poly.pdbx_strand_id
1 'polypeptide(L)'
;PHVAEGIALSARNEYLCMREGDSDIVEPAAAFIHGVGLNAADIGEMAASGVELIWSPRTNITLYGDTARVSTYARLGATIGLGTDWLRSGSMNMLRELACADSFNQNHLGGFFPDEQLWLMATRNSATALGFGDQIGTIETGYVADLALYDGRSNALHRAVIAAGAEDVLLVMRGGEAMFGDSAIVAGLRSDCSDFGDTCGRSMSICLGERGQTFTDFEAAAVAYAEGNDQVDLPLYPLYFCGEPDFEPSCLPARVPTDIGPGPVVNGSNTYSGMSMAGDPDGDGIMDADDNCPTFFNPIRPMDNGMQADFDMDGLGDECDPCPLGGDEDPSTCVEVDPTDRDGDGVPTDVDNCPTIPNPGQED
;
A
#
# COMPACT_ATOMS: atom_id res chain seq x y z
N PRO A 1 11.62 -7.49 3.79
CA PRO A 1 11.74 -8.65 2.85
C PRO A 1 10.37 -9.00 2.27
N HIS A 2 10.29 -9.77 1.18
CA HIS A 2 9.02 -10.40 0.77
C HIS A 2 8.72 -11.52 1.77
N VAL A 3 7.57 -11.44 2.46
CA VAL A 3 7.17 -12.39 3.50
C VAL A 3 5.68 -12.68 3.37
N ALA A 4 5.31 -13.96 3.39
CA ALA A 4 3.95 -14.43 3.22
C ALA A 4 3.33 -13.91 1.91
N GLU A 5 4.11 -13.98 0.84
CA GLU A 5 3.70 -13.56 -0.50
C GLU A 5 2.81 -14.64 -1.15
N GLY A 6 1.50 -14.48 -0.98
CA GLY A 6 0.48 -15.31 -1.61
C GLY A 6 -0.52 -15.91 -0.61
N ILE A 7 -1.46 -16.68 -1.13
CA ILE A 7 -2.68 -17.12 -0.41
C ILE A 7 -2.61 -18.56 0.14
N ALA A 8 -1.50 -19.26 -0.09
CA ALA A 8 -1.35 -20.68 0.26
C ALA A 8 -0.65 -20.87 1.62
N LEU A 9 -0.80 -22.07 2.21
CA LEU A 9 -0.10 -22.44 3.44
C LEU A 9 1.43 -22.29 3.35
N SER A 10 2.01 -22.45 2.15
CA SER A 10 3.45 -22.23 1.93
C SER A 10 3.86 -20.78 2.16
N ALA A 11 3.01 -19.82 1.80
CA ALA A 11 3.26 -18.40 2.04
C ALA A 11 3.26 -18.12 3.55
N ARG A 12 2.24 -18.60 4.28
CA ARG A 12 2.21 -18.51 5.74
C ARG A 12 3.47 -19.12 6.39
N ASN A 13 3.93 -20.25 5.87
CA ASN A 13 5.12 -20.92 6.40
C ASN A 13 6.40 -20.09 6.27
N GLU A 14 6.49 -19.14 5.34
CA GLU A 14 7.62 -18.19 5.27
C GLU A 14 7.73 -17.39 6.56
N TYR A 15 6.62 -16.82 7.03
CA TYR A 15 6.56 -16.08 8.31
C TYR A 15 6.86 -16.99 9.50
N LEU A 16 6.24 -18.18 9.56
CA LEU A 16 6.45 -19.11 10.67
C LEU A 16 7.92 -19.55 10.81
N CYS A 17 8.65 -19.69 9.71
CA CYS A 17 10.09 -20.01 9.74
C CYS A 17 10.97 -18.81 10.14
N MET A 18 10.46 -17.59 10.01
CA MET A 18 11.17 -16.34 10.25
C MET A 18 10.91 -15.72 11.63
N ARG A 19 10.09 -16.37 12.47
CA ARG A 19 9.71 -15.85 13.81
C ARG A 19 10.30 -16.66 14.98
N GLU A 20 11.18 -17.62 14.69
CA GLU A 20 11.74 -18.51 15.73
C GLU A 20 13.23 -18.78 15.51
N GLY A 21 13.95 -18.92 16.63
CA GLY A 21 15.34 -19.39 16.65
C GLY A 21 16.34 -18.41 16.02
N ASP A 22 17.42 -18.93 15.44
CA ASP A 22 18.50 -18.10 14.86
C ASP A 22 18.08 -17.37 13.56
N SER A 23 16.86 -17.61 13.07
CA SER A 23 16.29 -16.97 11.87
C SER A 23 15.16 -16.01 12.21
N ASP A 24 14.97 -15.71 13.49
CA ASP A 24 13.98 -14.74 13.93
C ASP A 24 14.35 -13.34 13.42
N ILE A 25 13.48 -12.80 12.58
CA ILE A 25 13.55 -11.45 12.03
C ILE A 25 12.22 -10.71 12.24
N VAL A 26 11.31 -11.27 13.05
CA VAL A 26 10.07 -10.59 13.47
C VAL A 26 10.42 -9.70 14.66
N GLU A 27 11.27 -8.72 14.39
CA GLU A 27 11.84 -7.79 15.37
C GLU A 27 11.52 -6.34 14.98
N PRO A 28 11.57 -5.38 15.93
CA PRO A 28 11.41 -3.97 15.60
C PRO A 28 12.36 -3.52 14.48
N ALA A 29 11.90 -2.56 13.67
CA ALA A 29 12.56 -2.07 12.45
C ALA A 29 12.58 -3.03 11.24
N ALA A 30 11.88 -4.17 11.31
CA ALA A 30 11.57 -4.95 10.13
C ALA A 30 10.35 -4.39 9.38
N ALA A 31 10.41 -4.39 8.05
CA ALA A 31 9.29 -4.11 7.16
C ALA A 31 9.06 -5.28 6.20
N PHE A 32 7.89 -5.89 6.30
CA PHE A 32 7.50 -7.05 5.50
C PHE A 32 6.65 -6.60 4.33
N ILE A 33 7.08 -6.98 3.12
CA ILE A 33 6.40 -6.68 1.87
C ILE A 33 5.42 -7.82 1.61
N HIS A 34 4.20 -7.45 1.23
CA HIS A 34 3.05 -8.33 0.90
C HIS A 34 2.19 -8.72 2.09
N GLY A 35 2.60 -9.65 2.96
CA GLY A 35 1.78 -10.07 4.12
C GLY A 35 0.43 -10.71 3.77
N VAL A 36 0.24 -11.18 2.53
CA VAL A 36 -1.04 -11.73 2.04
C VAL A 36 -1.42 -13.01 2.78
N GLY A 37 -0.43 -13.86 3.05
CA GLY A 37 -0.61 -15.20 3.61
C GLY A 37 -0.60 -15.27 5.13
N LEU A 38 -0.97 -14.20 5.84
CA LEU A 38 -1.07 -14.16 7.30
C LEU A 38 -2.53 -14.27 7.77
N ASN A 39 -2.71 -14.79 8.99
CA ASN A 39 -3.99 -14.79 9.70
C ASN A 39 -3.99 -13.77 10.85
N ALA A 40 -5.12 -13.52 11.49
CA ALA A 40 -5.22 -12.50 12.54
C ALA A 40 -4.17 -12.65 13.66
N ALA A 41 -3.91 -13.87 14.15
CA ALA A 41 -2.87 -14.09 15.17
C ALA A 41 -1.45 -13.77 14.69
N ASP A 42 -1.10 -14.17 13.47
CA ASP A 42 0.21 -13.84 12.90
C ASP A 42 0.36 -12.32 12.72
N ILE A 43 -0.72 -11.64 12.31
CA ILE A 43 -0.78 -10.18 12.17
C ILE A 43 -0.64 -9.49 13.54
N GLY A 44 -1.33 -9.98 14.57
CA GLY A 44 -1.26 -9.43 15.92
C GLY A 44 0.13 -9.58 16.53
N GLU A 45 0.79 -10.73 16.32
CA GLU A 45 2.20 -10.92 16.70
C GLU A 45 3.11 -9.95 15.96
N MET A 46 2.96 -9.83 14.63
CA MET A 46 3.74 -8.91 13.81
C MET A 46 3.60 -7.46 14.30
N ALA A 47 2.37 -7.00 14.55
CA ALA A 47 2.09 -5.65 15.03
C ALA A 47 2.68 -5.39 16.42
N ALA A 48 2.51 -6.34 17.35
CA ALA A 48 3.07 -6.27 18.71
C ALA A 48 4.60 -6.26 18.73
N SER A 49 5.24 -6.93 17.76
CA SER A 49 6.70 -6.98 17.62
C SER A 49 7.33 -5.75 16.97
N GLY A 50 6.56 -4.71 16.64
CA GLY A 50 7.14 -3.53 16.01
C GLY A 50 7.24 -3.63 14.48
N VAL A 51 6.85 -4.76 13.88
CA VAL A 51 7.06 -5.03 12.44
C VAL A 51 6.00 -4.32 11.61
N GLU A 52 6.44 -3.72 10.51
CA GLU A 52 5.58 -2.92 9.64
C GLU A 52 5.20 -3.69 8.37
N LEU A 53 4.03 -3.37 7.81
CA LEU A 53 3.56 -3.90 6.54
C LEU A 53 3.88 -2.92 5.40
N ILE A 54 4.48 -3.40 4.31
CA ILE A 54 4.48 -2.72 3.02
C ILE A 54 3.42 -3.38 2.14
N TRP A 55 2.26 -2.73 2.05
CA TRP A 55 1.13 -3.18 1.25
C TRP A 55 1.34 -2.79 -0.22
N SER A 56 1.22 -3.77 -1.11
CA SER A 56 1.33 -3.58 -2.56
C SER A 56 0.09 -4.16 -3.24
N PRO A 57 -1.08 -3.50 -3.15
CA PRO A 57 -2.34 -4.08 -3.61
C PRO A 57 -2.31 -4.51 -5.08
N ARG A 58 -1.75 -3.70 -5.99
CA ARG A 58 -1.82 -4.00 -7.44
C ARG A 58 -1.10 -5.29 -7.80
N THR A 59 0.12 -5.47 -7.30
CA THR A 59 0.92 -6.68 -7.53
C THR A 59 0.27 -7.89 -6.86
N ASN A 60 -0.28 -7.75 -5.65
CA ASN A 60 -0.93 -8.87 -4.96
C ASN A 60 -2.16 -9.34 -5.74
N ILE A 61 -3.02 -8.40 -6.14
CA ILE A 61 -4.23 -8.70 -6.92
C ILE A 61 -3.86 -9.34 -8.25
N THR A 62 -2.85 -8.82 -8.94
CA THR A 62 -2.42 -9.36 -10.24
C THR A 62 -1.89 -10.79 -10.13
N LEU A 63 -1.11 -11.10 -9.09
CA LEU A 63 -0.45 -12.38 -8.93
C LEU A 63 -1.32 -13.44 -8.26
N TYR A 64 -2.17 -13.03 -7.32
CA TYR A 64 -2.89 -13.93 -6.42
C TYR A 64 -4.41 -13.78 -6.48
N GLY A 65 -4.91 -12.72 -7.11
CA GLY A 65 -6.34 -12.40 -7.16
C GLY A 65 -6.87 -11.86 -5.83
N ASP A 66 -5.98 -11.58 -4.89
CA ASP A 66 -6.25 -11.25 -3.49
C ASP A 66 -5.15 -10.31 -2.98
N THR A 67 -5.30 -9.71 -1.80
CA THR A 67 -4.27 -8.85 -1.19
C THR A 67 -4.19 -9.06 0.32
N ALA A 68 -3.31 -8.31 0.99
CA ALA A 68 -3.18 -8.35 2.44
C ALA A 68 -4.53 -8.05 3.11
N ARG A 69 -4.77 -8.68 4.26
CA ARG A 69 -5.95 -8.46 5.11
C ARG A 69 -5.91 -7.10 5.80
N VAL A 70 -5.85 -6.03 5.01
CA VAL A 70 -5.28 -4.74 5.39
C VAL A 70 -6.10 -4.02 6.47
N SER A 71 -7.41 -4.30 6.56
CA SER A 71 -8.22 -3.76 7.65
C SER A 71 -7.94 -4.48 8.97
N THR A 72 -7.70 -5.80 8.95
CA THR A 72 -7.21 -6.57 10.10
C THR A 72 -5.86 -6.05 10.57
N TYR A 73 -4.92 -5.77 9.65
CA TYR A 73 -3.64 -5.13 9.99
C TYR A 73 -3.82 -3.79 10.70
N ALA A 74 -4.69 -2.93 10.17
CA ALA A 74 -4.96 -1.63 10.75
C ALA A 74 -5.58 -1.72 12.15
N ARG A 75 -6.61 -2.58 12.32
CA ARG A 75 -7.28 -2.78 13.61
C ARG A 75 -6.36 -3.34 14.68
N LEU A 76 -5.37 -4.14 14.29
CA LEU A 76 -4.36 -4.69 15.19
C LEU A 76 -3.17 -3.75 15.40
N GLY A 77 -3.22 -2.51 14.89
CA GLY A 77 -2.21 -1.48 15.15
C GLY A 77 -0.92 -1.63 14.34
N ALA A 78 -0.93 -2.38 13.23
CA ALA A 78 0.23 -2.46 12.37
C ALA A 78 0.42 -1.14 11.60
N THR A 79 1.65 -0.62 11.57
CA THR A 79 2.02 0.45 10.63
C THR A 79 1.98 -0.10 9.20
N ILE A 80 1.22 0.56 8.33
CA ILE A 80 1.06 0.16 6.93
C ILE A 80 1.65 1.24 6.03
N GLY A 81 2.69 0.90 5.26
CA GLY A 81 3.21 1.68 4.15
C GLY A 81 2.76 1.12 2.80
N LEU A 82 2.85 1.92 1.73
CA LEU A 82 2.55 1.49 0.36
C LEU A 82 3.82 1.19 -0.45
N GLY A 83 3.75 0.17 -1.30
CA GLY A 83 4.80 -0.22 -2.23
C GLY A 83 4.25 -0.50 -3.63
N THR A 84 4.97 -0.08 -4.66
CA THR A 84 4.57 -0.33 -6.06
C THR A 84 4.98 -1.70 -6.57
N ASP A 85 5.94 -2.35 -5.89
CA ASP A 85 6.57 -3.61 -6.29
C ASP A 85 7.07 -3.61 -7.76
N TRP A 86 7.04 -4.75 -8.44
CA TRP A 86 7.63 -4.96 -9.75
C TRP A 86 6.76 -4.38 -10.88
N LEU A 87 7.35 -3.59 -11.78
CA LEU A 87 6.65 -2.93 -12.91
C LEU A 87 5.76 -3.84 -13.78
N ARG A 88 5.96 -5.17 -13.78
CA ARG A 88 5.14 -6.09 -14.58
C ARG A 88 3.83 -6.50 -13.90
N SER A 89 3.77 -6.45 -12.58
CA SER A 89 2.59 -6.85 -11.78
C SER A 89 2.05 -5.72 -10.93
N GLY A 90 2.87 -4.74 -10.60
CA GLY A 90 2.53 -3.58 -9.78
C GLY A 90 2.47 -2.28 -10.57
N SER A 91 2.44 -1.18 -9.83
CA SER A 91 2.26 0.17 -10.39
C SER A 91 3.56 0.76 -10.93
N MET A 92 3.45 1.64 -11.93
CA MET A 92 4.60 2.40 -12.43
C MET A 92 5.14 3.41 -11.39
N ASN A 93 4.25 3.96 -10.57
CA ASN A 93 4.58 4.99 -9.60
C ASN A 93 3.58 5.01 -8.43
N MET A 94 3.88 5.80 -7.41
CA MET A 94 3.07 5.86 -6.19
C MET A 94 1.66 6.44 -6.41
N LEU A 95 1.45 7.34 -7.37
CA LEU A 95 0.10 7.87 -7.66
C LEU A 95 -0.82 6.77 -8.22
N ARG A 96 -0.26 5.86 -9.02
CA ARG A 96 -1.01 4.70 -9.53
C ARG A 96 -1.24 3.61 -8.50
N GLU A 97 -0.34 3.45 -7.52
CA GLU A 97 -0.58 2.55 -6.39
C GLU A 97 -1.62 3.12 -5.44
N LEU A 98 -1.58 4.43 -5.15
CA LEU A 98 -2.62 5.13 -4.39
C LEU A 98 -3.99 5.02 -5.05
N ALA A 99 -4.08 5.19 -6.37
CA ALA A 99 -5.33 4.97 -7.10
C ALA A 99 -5.84 3.53 -6.96
N CYS A 100 -4.94 2.55 -6.93
CA CYS A 100 -5.28 1.15 -6.68
C CYS A 100 -5.82 0.92 -5.27
N ALA A 101 -5.10 1.42 -4.27
CA ALA A 101 -5.44 1.31 -2.86
C ALA A 101 -6.77 2.02 -2.54
N ASP A 102 -6.98 3.23 -3.07
CA ASP A 102 -8.24 3.98 -2.91
C ASP A 102 -9.41 3.27 -3.61
N SER A 103 -9.21 2.79 -4.85
CA SER A 103 -10.23 2.00 -5.54
C SER A 103 -10.58 0.72 -4.78
N PHE A 104 -9.58 0.01 -4.26
CA PHE A 104 -9.83 -1.21 -3.49
C PHE A 104 -10.56 -0.88 -2.18
N ASN A 105 -10.10 0.13 -1.45
CA ASN A 105 -10.74 0.59 -0.22
C ASN A 105 -12.22 0.94 -0.41
N GLN A 106 -12.56 1.69 -1.46
CA GLN A 106 -13.93 2.14 -1.70
C GLN A 106 -14.87 1.04 -2.17
N ASN A 107 -14.37 0.10 -2.99
CA ASN A 107 -15.22 -0.91 -3.63
C ASN A 107 -15.22 -2.26 -2.90
N HIS A 108 -14.20 -2.53 -2.08
CA HIS A 108 -13.99 -3.84 -1.45
C HIS A 108 -13.85 -3.77 0.08
N LEU A 109 -13.63 -2.60 0.67
CA LEU A 109 -13.49 -2.46 2.13
C LEU A 109 -14.49 -1.45 2.73
N GLY A 110 -15.59 -1.17 2.03
CA GLY A 110 -16.62 -0.23 2.51
C GLY A 110 -16.13 1.20 2.78
N GLY A 111 -15.00 1.62 2.19
CA GLY A 111 -14.37 2.91 2.46
C GLY A 111 -13.69 3.02 3.82
N PHE A 112 -13.20 1.89 4.37
CA PHE A 112 -12.55 1.77 5.68
C PHE A 112 -11.47 2.82 5.94
N PHE A 113 -10.55 3.03 4.99
CA PHE A 113 -9.51 4.04 5.13
C PHE A 113 -10.00 5.42 4.70
N PRO A 114 -9.96 6.44 5.58
CA PRO A 114 -10.11 7.82 5.13
C PRO A 114 -8.88 8.25 4.31
N ASP A 115 -9.04 9.32 3.53
CA ASP A 115 -7.97 9.87 2.68
C ASP A 115 -6.66 10.12 3.44
N GLU A 116 -6.74 10.60 4.69
CA GLU A 116 -5.55 10.82 5.51
C GLU A 116 -4.74 9.54 5.72
N GLN A 117 -5.39 8.40 5.98
CA GLN A 117 -4.70 7.13 6.20
C GLN A 117 -4.02 6.64 4.92
N LEU A 118 -4.70 6.69 3.76
CA LEU A 118 -4.08 6.34 2.48
C LEU A 118 -2.87 7.25 2.16
N TRP A 119 -2.98 8.54 2.48
CA TRP A 119 -1.88 9.48 2.31
C TRP A 119 -0.71 9.20 3.27
N LEU A 120 -0.98 8.85 4.54
CA LEU A 120 0.03 8.44 5.52
C LEU A 120 0.76 7.17 5.07
N MET A 121 0.06 6.21 4.47
CA MET A 121 0.68 5.00 3.90
C MET A 121 1.70 5.32 2.82
N ALA A 122 1.53 6.39 2.05
CA ALA A 122 2.48 6.82 1.01
C ALA A 122 3.55 7.82 1.51
N THR A 123 3.49 8.23 2.77
CA THR A 123 4.37 9.27 3.34
C THR A 123 5.00 8.82 4.65
N ARG A 124 4.44 9.22 5.80
CA ARG A 124 5.00 8.98 7.14
C ARG A 124 5.19 7.50 7.45
N ASN A 125 4.22 6.66 7.12
CA ASN A 125 4.30 5.24 7.44
C ASN A 125 5.43 4.56 6.65
N SER A 126 5.54 4.85 5.34
CA SER A 126 6.69 4.36 4.54
C SER A 126 8.04 4.89 5.02
N ALA A 127 8.11 6.13 5.51
CA ALA A 127 9.34 6.66 6.11
C ALA A 127 9.72 5.89 7.38
N THR A 128 8.73 5.59 8.23
CA THR A 128 8.90 4.82 9.47
C THR A 128 9.37 3.40 9.15
N ALA A 129 8.72 2.73 8.20
CA ALA A 129 9.04 1.36 7.76
C ALA A 129 10.47 1.19 7.24
N LEU A 130 11.02 2.26 6.68
CA LEU A 130 12.37 2.29 6.14
C LEU A 130 13.41 2.81 7.15
N GLY A 131 12.99 3.15 8.38
CA GLY A 131 13.87 3.66 9.43
C GLY A 131 14.29 5.12 9.25
N PHE A 132 13.48 5.92 8.54
CA PHE A 132 13.72 7.35 8.26
C PHE A 132 12.61 8.27 8.79
N GLY A 133 11.74 7.79 9.68
CA GLY A 133 10.63 8.57 10.25
C GLY A 133 11.06 9.79 11.06
N ASP A 134 12.33 9.86 11.49
CA ASP A 134 12.94 11.00 12.17
C ASP A 134 13.59 12.03 11.21
N GLN A 135 13.53 11.76 9.90
CA GLN A 135 14.23 12.54 8.86
C GLN A 135 13.31 13.03 7.75
N ILE A 136 12.34 12.20 7.32
CA ILE A 136 11.41 12.48 6.21
C ILE A 136 9.99 12.00 6.54
N GLY A 137 9.04 12.27 5.65
CA GLY A 137 7.64 11.84 5.79
C GLY A 137 6.74 12.86 6.48
N THR A 138 7.32 13.80 7.23
CA THR A 138 6.61 14.88 7.95
C THR A 138 7.20 16.25 7.60
N ILE A 139 6.35 17.28 7.52
CA ILE A 139 6.78 18.68 7.34
C ILE A 139 6.98 19.32 8.72
N GLU A 140 8.18 19.17 9.26
CA GLU A 140 8.54 19.69 10.58
C GLU A 140 9.95 20.32 10.60
N THR A 141 10.22 21.19 11.58
CA THR A 141 11.56 21.76 11.77
C THR A 141 12.57 20.68 12.12
N GLY A 142 13.67 20.59 11.36
CA GLY A 142 14.71 19.59 11.56
C GLY A 142 14.67 18.45 10.54
N TYR A 143 13.53 18.27 9.87
CA TYR A 143 13.37 17.27 8.81
C TYR A 143 13.97 17.73 7.48
N VAL A 144 14.31 16.77 6.63
CA VAL A 144 14.79 17.01 5.27
C VAL A 144 13.63 17.55 4.42
N ALA A 145 13.91 18.58 3.62
CA ALA A 145 12.91 19.20 2.74
C ALA A 145 12.63 18.37 1.47
N ASP A 146 12.15 17.15 1.67
CA ASP A 146 11.57 16.28 0.65
C ASP A 146 10.08 16.61 0.54
N LEU A 147 9.73 17.42 -0.45
CA LEU A 147 8.40 18.02 -0.59
C LEU A 147 7.81 17.73 -1.97
N ALA A 148 6.52 17.44 -2.01
CA ALA A 148 5.75 17.40 -3.24
C ALA A 148 4.58 18.38 -3.16
N LEU A 149 4.37 19.17 -4.21
CA LEU A 149 3.28 20.12 -4.33
C LEU A 149 2.31 19.62 -5.39
N TYR A 150 1.03 19.59 -5.03
CA TYR A 150 -0.05 19.14 -5.90
C TYR A 150 -1.07 20.24 -6.18
N ASP A 151 -1.71 20.19 -7.34
CA ASP A 151 -2.74 21.13 -7.75
C ASP A 151 -4.07 20.89 -7.02
N GLY A 152 -4.29 21.64 -5.94
CA GLY A 152 -5.46 21.49 -5.09
C GLY A 152 -6.76 22.14 -5.60
N ARG A 153 -6.84 22.53 -6.89
CA ARG A 153 -8.01 23.28 -7.40
C ARG A 153 -9.23 22.42 -7.66
N SER A 154 -9.03 21.18 -8.11
CA SER A 154 -10.10 20.23 -8.42
C SER A 154 -10.44 19.34 -7.21
N ASN A 155 -9.41 18.81 -6.56
CA ASN A 155 -9.46 18.02 -5.34
C ASN A 155 -8.68 18.76 -4.24
N ALA A 156 -9.10 18.67 -2.98
CA ALA A 156 -8.48 19.40 -1.88
C ALA A 156 -7.88 18.45 -0.83
N LEU A 157 -6.98 18.96 0.02
CA LEU A 157 -6.33 18.22 1.10
C LEU A 157 -5.67 16.92 0.59
N HIS A 158 -5.77 15.81 1.33
CA HIS A 158 -5.19 14.52 0.95
C HIS A 158 -5.76 13.96 -0.35
N ARG A 159 -7.04 14.24 -0.68
CA ARG A 159 -7.65 13.84 -1.96
C ARG A 159 -6.93 14.44 -3.17
N ALA A 160 -6.31 15.62 -3.01
CA ALA A 160 -5.52 16.24 -4.06
C ALA A 160 -4.28 15.42 -4.45
N VAL A 161 -3.79 14.57 -3.54
CA VAL A 161 -2.66 13.66 -3.77
C VAL A 161 -3.17 12.30 -4.25
N ILE A 162 -4.19 11.74 -3.59
CA ILE A 162 -4.71 10.39 -3.89
C ILE A 162 -5.31 10.30 -5.28
N ALA A 163 -6.04 11.35 -5.70
CA ALA A 163 -6.67 11.41 -7.01
C ALA A 163 -5.81 12.16 -8.06
N ALA A 164 -4.54 12.44 -7.75
CA ALA A 164 -3.66 13.20 -8.64
C ALA A 164 -3.33 12.42 -9.91
N GLY A 165 -3.48 13.08 -11.06
CA GLY A 165 -2.78 12.74 -12.28
C GLY A 165 -1.35 13.31 -12.26
N ALA A 166 -0.59 13.02 -13.31
CA ALA A 166 0.77 13.52 -13.40
C ALA A 166 0.81 15.05 -13.69
N GLU A 167 -0.24 15.58 -14.32
CA GLU A 167 -0.48 17.01 -14.52
C GLU A 167 -0.73 17.81 -13.24
N ASP A 168 -1.14 17.12 -12.17
CA ASP A 168 -1.43 17.71 -10.88
C ASP A 168 -0.15 17.86 -10.04
N VAL A 169 0.96 17.22 -10.41
CA VAL A 169 2.26 17.37 -9.75
C VAL A 169 2.90 18.69 -10.17
N LEU A 170 2.86 19.70 -9.29
CA LEU A 170 3.37 21.03 -9.56
C LEU A 170 4.86 21.20 -9.25
N LEU A 171 5.36 20.48 -8.25
CA LEU A 171 6.76 20.53 -7.83
C LEU A 171 7.12 19.27 -7.03
N VAL A 172 8.30 18.72 -7.28
CA VAL A 172 8.94 17.69 -6.47
C VAL A 172 10.30 18.23 -6.05
N MET A 173 10.56 18.21 -4.76
CA MET A 173 11.81 18.62 -4.14
C MET A 173 12.44 17.44 -3.40
N ARG A 174 13.76 17.41 -3.39
CA ARG A 174 14.56 16.47 -2.59
C ARG A 174 15.65 17.24 -1.89
N GLY A 175 15.72 17.18 -0.56
CA GLY A 175 16.72 17.89 0.23
C GLY A 175 16.67 19.41 0.08
N GLY A 176 15.49 19.98 -0.21
CA GLY A 176 15.33 21.41 -0.47
C GLY A 176 15.65 21.83 -1.91
N GLU A 177 16.02 20.89 -2.77
CA GLU A 177 16.31 21.16 -4.18
C GLU A 177 15.14 20.76 -5.08
N ALA A 178 14.70 21.66 -5.98
CA ALA A 178 13.68 21.32 -6.97
C ALA A 178 14.22 20.30 -7.99
N MET A 179 13.52 19.18 -8.16
CA MET A 179 13.94 18.08 -9.03
C MET A 179 13.10 17.97 -10.30
N PHE A 180 11.79 18.22 -10.17
CA PHE A 180 10.82 18.11 -11.25
C PHE A 180 9.63 19.02 -10.94
N GLY A 181 8.95 19.57 -11.94
CA GLY A 181 7.76 20.37 -11.71
C GLY A 181 7.37 21.28 -12.86
N ASP A 182 6.34 22.08 -12.65
CA ASP A 182 5.89 23.11 -13.59
C ASP A 182 7.04 24.07 -13.91
N SER A 183 7.29 24.28 -15.21
CA SER A 183 8.45 25.05 -15.68
C SER A 183 8.50 26.47 -15.10
N ALA A 184 7.36 27.12 -14.88
CA ALA A 184 7.34 28.47 -14.30
C ALA A 184 7.69 28.46 -12.80
N ILE A 185 7.25 27.42 -12.07
CA ILE A 185 7.59 27.24 -10.65
C ILE A 185 9.08 26.90 -10.52
N VAL A 186 9.57 25.92 -11.28
CA VAL A 186 10.96 25.46 -11.24
C VAL A 186 11.93 26.59 -11.62
N ALA A 187 11.63 27.39 -12.65
CA ALA A 187 12.46 28.52 -13.05
C ALA A 187 12.59 29.62 -11.97
N GLY A 188 11.64 29.68 -11.03
CA GLY A 188 11.72 30.56 -9.86
C GLY A 188 12.67 30.08 -8.77
N LEU A 189 13.04 28.79 -8.79
CA LEU A 189 13.87 28.13 -7.77
C LEU A 189 15.28 27.81 -8.28
N ARG A 190 15.42 27.41 -9.55
CA ARG A 190 16.69 26.97 -10.15
C ARG A 190 16.78 27.39 -11.62
N SER A 191 17.99 27.49 -12.13
CA SER A 191 18.25 27.83 -13.54
C SER A 191 18.98 26.75 -14.34
N ASP A 192 19.37 25.65 -13.70
CA ASP A 192 20.17 24.55 -14.26
C ASP A 192 19.34 23.33 -14.66
N CYS A 193 18.04 23.53 -14.93
CA CYS A 193 17.10 22.49 -15.30
C CYS A 193 16.89 22.40 -16.81
N SER A 194 16.61 21.20 -17.30
CA SER A 194 16.27 20.92 -18.69
C SER A 194 14.75 20.98 -18.88
N ASP A 195 14.32 21.33 -20.09
CA ASP A 195 12.93 21.16 -20.51
C ASP A 195 12.59 19.66 -20.53
N PHE A 196 11.54 19.28 -19.80
CA PHE A 196 10.97 17.94 -19.84
C PHE A 196 9.90 17.84 -20.93
N GLY A 197 9.33 18.97 -21.34
CA GLY A 197 8.27 19.05 -22.34
C GLY A 197 6.87 19.12 -21.75
N ASP A 198 5.88 18.73 -22.54
CA ASP A 198 4.47 18.77 -22.18
C ASP A 198 4.04 17.48 -21.45
N THR A 199 3.45 17.65 -20.27
CA THR A 199 2.93 16.63 -19.35
C THR A 199 1.42 16.90 -19.18
N CYS A 200 0.62 16.26 -20.02
CA CYS A 200 -0.84 16.41 -20.14
C CYS A 200 -1.37 17.87 -20.15
N GLY A 201 -0.72 18.74 -20.92
CA GLY A 201 -1.11 20.14 -21.07
C GLY A 201 -0.34 21.10 -20.16
N ARG A 202 0.65 20.61 -19.40
CA ARG A 202 1.53 21.42 -18.55
C ARG A 202 2.97 21.33 -19.03
N SER A 203 3.63 22.48 -19.18
CA SER A 203 5.06 22.51 -19.45
C SER A 203 5.84 22.20 -18.17
N MET A 204 6.68 21.18 -18.23
CA MET A 204 7.45 20.69 -17.10
C MET A 204 8.95 20.85 -17.31
N SER A 205 9.67 20.98 -16.21
CA SER A 205 11.13 21.02 -16.17
C SER A 205 11.66 19.91 -15.27
N ILE A 206 12.85 19.39 -15.60
CA ILE A 206 13.55 18.38 -14.81
C ILE A 206 15.00 18.78 -14.55
N CYS A 207 15.46 18.61 -13.32
CA CYS A 207 16.75 19.11 -12.84
C CYS A 207 17.66 17.91 -12.50
N LEU A 208 18.41 17.42 -13.49
CA LEU A 208 19.28 16.24 -13.38
C LEU A 208 20.78 16.59 -13.25
N GLY A 209 21.11 17.88 -13.05
CA GLY A 209 22.47 18.42 -13.18
C GLY A 209 23.55 17.69 -12.37
N GLU A 210 23.21 17.16 -11.20
CA GLU A 210 24.14 16.41 -10.33
C GLU A 210 24.63 15.08 -10.93
N ARG A 211 23.89 14.50 -11.87
CA ARG A 211 24.21 13.18 -12.46
C ARG A 211 24.99 13.27 -13.78
N GLY A 212 25.19 14.48 -14.31
CA GLY A 212 25.83 14.67 -15.62
C GLY A 212 25.07 14.00 -16.77
N GLN A 213 23.79 13.69 -16.58
CA GLN A 213 22.91 13.03 -17.54
C GLN A 213 21.76 13.97 -17.91
N THR A 214 21.32 13.89 -19.16
CA THR A 214 20.15 14.60 -19.68
C THR A 214 18.92 13.72 -19.60
N PHE A 215 17.73 14.31 -19.72
CA PHE A 215 16.49 13.54 -19.79
C PHE A 215 16.47 12.59 -21.01
N THR A 216 16.98 13.05 -22.15
CA THR A 216 17.14 12.25 -23.36
C THR A 216 18.02 11.02 -23.16
N ASP A 217 19.04 11.09 -22.29
CA ASP A 217 19.87 9.93 -21.95
C ASP A 217 19.06 8.86 -21.20
N PHE A 218 18.14 9.28 -20.31
CA PHE A 218 17.22 8.38 -19.61
C PHE A 218 16.19 7.75 -20.55
N GLU A 219 15.60 8.55 -21.45
CA GLU A 219 14.67 8.04 -22.47
C GLU A 219 15.32 6.96 -23.33
N ALA A 220 16.53 7.21 -23.82
CA ALA A 220 17.26 6.24 -24.61
C ALA A 220 17.57 4.95 -23.83
N ALA A 221 17.92 5.07 -22.55
CA ALA A 221 18.18 3.91 -21.69
C ALA A 221 16.92 3.09 -21.41
N ALA A 222 15.77 3.75 -21.19
CA ALA A 222 14.49 3.10 -20.96
C ALA A 222 14.03 2.31 -22.21
N VAL A 223 14.16 2.90 -23.39
CA VAL A 223 13.87 2.22 -24.67
C VAL A 223 14.78 1.00 -24.85
N ALA A 224 16.10 1.16 -24.65
CA ALA A 224 17.05 0.05 -24.77
C ALA A 224 16.76 -1.08 -23.76
N TYR A 225 16.34 -0.74 -22.53
CA TYR A 225 15.94 -1.71 -21.53
C TYR A 225 14.68 -2.47 -21.96
N ALA A 226 13.68 -1.77 -22.52
CA ALA A 226 12.46 -2.38 -23.03
C ALA A 226 12.74 -3.33 -24.21
N GLU A 227 13.49 -2.89 -25.21
CA GLU A 227 13.87 -3.70 -26.38
C GLU A 227 14.74 -4.91 -26.00
N GLY A 228 15.59 -4.77 -24.99
CA GLY A 228 16.46 -5.85 -24.50
C GLY A 228 15.74 -6.92 -23.67
N ASN A 229 14.49 -6.69 -23.27
CA ASN A 229 13.73 -7.55 -22.36
C ASN A 229 12.51 -8.22 -23.02
N ASP A 230 12.53 -8.31 -24.36
CA ASP A 230 11.58 -9.01 -25.25
C ASP A 230 11.41 -10.53 -24.97
N GLN A 231 12.09 -11.08 -23.95
CA GLN A 231 11.98 -12.48 -23.54
C GLN A 231 10.72 -12.76 -22.69
N VAL A 232 10.04 -11.72 -22.21
CA VAL A 232 8.78 -11.82 -21.45
C VAL A 232 7.76 -10.95 -22.18
N ASP A 233 6.73 -11.57 -22.75
CA ASP A 233 5.70 -10.97 -23.63
C ASP A 233 4.72 -10.03 -22.87
N LEU A 234 5.24 -9.27 -21.90
CA LEU A 234 4.52 -8.29 -21.10
C LEU A 234 5.15 -6.90 -21.33
N PRO A 235 4.38 -5.91 -21.78
CA PRO A 235 4.90 -4.56 -22.01
C PRO A 235 5.34 -3.91 -20.70
N LEU A 236 6.42 -3.13 -20.75
CA LEU A 236 6.84 -2.25 -19.66
C LEU A 236 6.19 -0.88 -19.86
N TYR A 237 5.91 -0.18 -18.76
CA TYR A 237 5.42 1.18 -18.82
C TYR A 237 6.41 2.12 -19.53
N PRO A 238 5.92 3.12 -20.27
CA PRO A 238 6.76 4.25 -20.67
C PRO A 238 7.24 5.00 -19.41
N LEU A 239 8.28 5.83 -19.56
CA LEU A 239 8.77 6.68 -18.46
C LEU A 239 7.70 7.59 -17.87
N TYR A 240 6.67 7.90 -18.66
CA TYR A 240 5.60 8.81 -18.35
C TYR A 240 4.33 8.50 -19.18
N PHE A 241 3.15 8.80 -18.65
CA PHE A 241 1.87 8.74 -19.36
C PHE A 241 0.84 9.72 -18.74
N CYS A 242 -0.20 10.00 -19.52
CA CYS A 242 -1.36 10.76 -19.07
C CYS A 242 -2.51 9.82 -18.71
N GLY A 243 -3.13 10.02 -17.55
CA GLY A 243 -4.23 9.17 -17.08
C GLY A 243 -3.76 7.78 -16.67
N GLU A 244 -4.47 6.74 -17.10
CA GLU A 244 -4.10 5.34 -16.83
C GLU A 244 -3.19 4.82 -17.94
N PRO A 245 -2.09 4.12 -17.63
CA PRO A 245 -1.21 3.57 -18.64
C PRO A 245 -1.85 2.38 -19.34
N ASP A 246 -1.49 2.16 -20.60
CA ASP A 246 -1.82 0.93 -21.30
C ASP A 246 -1.21 -0.27 -20.55
N PHE A 247 -1.96 -1.37 -20.48
CA PHE A 247 -1.54 -2.62 -19.84
C PHE A 247 -1.22 -2.52 -18.34
N GLU A 248 -1.76 -1.51 -17.64
CA GLU A 248 -1.68 -1.47 -16.19
C GLU A 248 -2.27 -2.76 -15.59
N PRO A 249 -1.55 -3.46 -14.70
CA PRO A 249 -2.08 -4.63 -14.01
C PRO A 249 -3.32 -4.27 -13.21
N SER A 250 -4.25 -5.22 -13.10
CA SER A 250 -5.57 -4.97 -12.52
C SER A 250 -5.50 -4.59 -11.04
N CYS A 251 -6.39 -3.68 -10.63
CA CYS A 251 -6.73 -3.43 -9.23
C CYS A 251 -8.08 -4.04 -8.83
N LEU A 252 -8.72 -4.75 -9.75
CA LEU A 252 -9.93 -5.52 -9.49
C LEU A 252 -9.51 -6.96 -9.08
N PRO A 253 -9.76 -7.39 -7.83
CA PRO A 253 -9.45 -8.74 -7.37
C PRO A 253 -10.26 -9.76 -8.17
N ALA A 254 -9.62 -10.82 -8.67
CA ALA A 254 -10.33 -11.86 -9.39
C ALA A 254 -9.63 -13.22 -9.29
N ARG A 255 -10.42 -14.27 -9.08
CA ARG A 255 -10.02 -15.68 -9.21
C ARG A 255 -10.96 -16.39 -10.18
N VAL A 256 -10.90 -15.96 -11.44
CA VAL A 256 -11.60 -16.56 -12.58
C VAL A 256 -10.60 -17.33 -13.48
N PRO A 257 -11.05 -18.37 -14.21
CA PRO A 257 -10.20 -18.99 -15.22
C PRO A 257 -9.95 -18.01 -16.37
N THR A 258 -8.77 -17.38 -16.41
CA THR A 258 -8.31 -16.50 -17.51
C THR A 258 -6.90 -16.85 -17.97
N ASP A 259 -6.51 -16.36 -19.15
CA ASP A 259 -5.21 -16.62 -19.79
C ASP A 259 -4.04 -15.78 -19.19
N ILE A 260 -4.33 -14.74 -18.41
CA ILE A 260 -3.36 -13.89 -17.67
C ILE A 260 -3.97 -13.56 -16.31
N GLY A 261 -3.50 -14.23 -15.24
CA GLY A 261 -4.03 -14.12 -13.87
C GLY A 261 -3.98 -15.47 -13.13
N PRO A 262 -4.18 -15.51 -11.80
CA PRO A 262 -4.21 -16.77 -11.06
C PRO A 262 -5.25 -17.71 -11.68
N GLY A 263 -4.83 -18.95 -11.96
CA GLY A 263 -5.71 -19.99 -12.51
C GLY A 263 -6.92 -20.30 -11.61
N PRO A 264 -7.90 -21.08 -12.11
CA PRO A 264 -9.13 -21.34 -11.38
C PRO A 264 -8.84 -22.01 -10.03
N VAL A 265 -9.56 -21.59 -8.98
CA VAL A 265 -9.60 -22.20 -7.63
C VAL A 265 -8.30 -22.90 -7.23
N VAL A 266 -7.43 -22.17 -6.54
CA VAL A 266 -6.28 -22.79 -5.89
C VAL A 266 -6.80 -23.57 -4.68
N ASN A 267 -6.65 -24.91 -4.70
CA ASN A 267 -6.79 -25.82 -3.56
C ASN A 267 -7.67 -25.34 -2.38
N GLY A 268 -9.00 -25.37 -2.52
CA GLY A 268 -9.93 -25.04 -1.43
C GLY A 268 -10.37 -23.57 -1.35
N SER A 269 -9.93 -22.72 -2.28
CA SER A 269 -10.48 -21.37 -2.46
C SER A 269 -11.83 -21.33 -3.20
N ASN A 270 -12.50 -20.19 -3.15
CA ASN A 270 -13.66 -19.88 -3.99
C ASN A 270 -13.26 -19.13 -5.28
N THR A 271 -14.24 -18.94 -6.18
CA THR A 271 -14.11 -18.16 -7.41
C THR A 271 -14.87 -16.86 -7.30
N TYR A 272 -14.32 -15.77 -7.82
CA TYR A 272 -14.98 -14.48 -7.91
C TYR A 272 -14.40 -13.63 -9.03
N SER A 273 -15.20 -12.68 -9.48
CA SER A 273 -14.81 -11.73 -10.52
C SER A 273 -14.36 -10.37 -9.98
N GLY A 274 -14.52 -10.13 -8.67
CA GLY A 274 -14.34 -8.81 -8.05
C GLY A 274 -15.44 -7.82 -8.37
N MET A 275 -16.34 -8.11 -9.30
CA MET A 275 -17.39 -7.17 -9.64
C MET A 275 -18.51 -7.25 -8.61
N SER A 276 -18.74 -6.13 -7.92
CA SER A 276 -19.91 -5.92 -7.07
C SER A 276 -21.21 -6.26 -7.80
N MET A 277 -22.07 -7.06 -7.16
CA MET A 277 -23.36 -7.43 -7.67
C MET A 277 -24.44 -7.49 -6.58
N ALA A 278 -25.69 -7.69 -6.98
CA ALA A 278 -26.79 -7.77 -6.02
C ALA A 278 -26.64 -9.02 -5.13
N GLY A 279 -26.39 -8.78 -3.84
CA GLY A 279 -26.20 -9.81 -2.82
C GLY A 279 -24.75 -10.32 -2.69
N ASP A 280 -23.79 -9.67 -3.35
CA ASP A 280 -22.33 -9.84 -3.20
C ASP A 280 -21.71 -8.46 -3.53
N PRO A 281 -21.87 -7.46 -2.66
CA PRO A 281 -21.53 -6.08 -2.98
C PRO A 281 -20.03 -5.79 -2.88
N ASP A 282 -19.26 -6.59 -2.15
CA ASP A 282 -17.81 -6.49 -2.07
C ASP A 282 -17.09 -7.33 -3.14
N GLY A 283 -17.80 -8.21 -3.85
CA GLY A 283 -17.33 -8.92 -5.03
C GLY A 283 -16.39 -10.09 -4.72
N ASP A 284 -16.46 -10.64 -3.51
CA ASP A 284 -15.60 -11.73 -3.03
C ASP A 284 -16.07 -13.13 -3.47
N GLY A 285 -17.26 -13.21 -4.10
CA GLY A 285 -17.86 -14.43 -4.63
C GLY A 285 -18.69 -15.22 -3.63
N ILE A 286 -18.98 -14.66 -2.47
CA ILE A 286 -19.84 -15.22 -1.43
C ILE A 286 -21.05 -14.30 -1.32
N MET A 287 -22.23 -14.89 -1.19
CA MET A 287 -23.46 -14.10 -1.13
C MET A 287 -23.70 -13.64 0.30
N ASP A 288 -24.23 -12.43 0.51
CA ASP A 288 -24.50 -11.79 1.83
C ASP A 288 -25.10 -12.72 2.90
N ALA A 289 -25.90 -13.72 2.49
CA ALA A 289 -26.56 -14.65 3.40
C ALA A 289 -25.63 -15.73 3.99
N ASP A 290 -24.53 -16.02 3.29
CA ASP A 290 -23.51 -17.00 3.64
C ASP A 290 -22.16 -16.33 3.96
N ASP A 291 -22.09 -15.00 3.84
CA ASP A 291 -20.90 -14.17 3.97
C ASP A 291 -20.74 -13.64 5.41
N ASN A 292 -19.61 -13.90 6.05
CA ASN A 292 -19.31 -13.39 7.39
C ASN A 292 -18.78 -11.94 7.40
N CYS A 293 -18.51 -11.35 6.22
CA CYS A 293 -18.23 -9.93 6.02
C CYS A 293 -18.88 -9.35 4.75
N PRO A 294 -20.23 -9.18 4.71
CA PRO A 294 -20.97 -8.79 3.50
C PRO A 294 -20.60 -7.47 2.82
N THR A 295 -19.67 -6.68 3.36
CA THR A 295 -19.20 -5.43 2.77
C THR A 295 -17.68 -5.27 2.79
N PHE A 296 -16.94 -6.33 3.16
CA PHE A 296 -15.49 -6.33 3.27
C PHE A 296 -14.96 -7.61 2.62
N PHE A 297 -14.36 -7.43 1.45
CA PHE A 297 -13.86 -8.48 0.60
C PHE A 297 -12.96 -9.45 1.38
N ASN A 298 -13.49 -10.62 1.68
CA ASN A 298 -12.79 -11.62 2.47
C ASN A 298 -12.92 -13.04 1.92
N PRO A 299 -12.50 -13.25 0.65
CA PRO A 299 -12.75 -14.51 -0.02
C PRO A 299 -11.97 -15.65 0.62
N ILE A 300 -12.42 -16.88 0.40
CA ILE A 300 -11.78 -18.07 0.95
C ILE A 300 -10.40 -18.27 0.32
N ARG A 301 -9.33 -18.28 1.13
CA ARG A 301 -7.98 -18.64 0.67
C ARG A 301 -7.71 -20.13 0.87
N PRO A 302 -6.79 -20.74 0.11
CA PRO A 302 -6.36 -22.12 0.33
C PRO A 302 -5.92 -22.43 1.77
N MET A 303 -5.38 -21.43 2.47
CA MET A 303 -4.95 -21.53 3.87
C MET A 303 -6.11 -21.51 4.88
N ASP A 304 -7.31 -21.08 4.48
CA ASP A 304 -8.47 -20.90 5.37
C ASP A 304 -9.37 -22.16 5.41
N ASN A 305 -8.89 -23.30 4.89
CA ASN A 305 -9.56 -24.61 4.94
C ASN A 305 -11.02 -24.61 4.41
N GLY A 306 -11.32 -23.78 3.42
CA GLY A 306 -12.63 -23.76 2.76
C GLY A 306 -13.68 -22.89 3.45
N MET A 307 -13.28 -22.04 4.40
CA MET A 307 -14.16 -21.09 5.10
C MET A 307 -13.57 -19.68 5.00
N GLN A 308 -14.41 -18.65 5.13
CA GLN A 308 -13.91 -17.29 5.32
C GLN A 308 -13.17 -17.21 6.66
N ALA A 309 -12.16 -16.35 6.73
CA ALA A 309 -11.37 -16.18 7.94
C ALA A 309 -12.24 -15.55 9.05
N ASP A 310 -12.18 -16.15 10.23
CA ASP A 310 -12.88 -15.78 11.48
C ASP A 310 -12.07 -16.47 12.59
N PHE A 311 -11.03 -15.77 13.06
CA PHE A 311 -9.98 -16.35 13.89
C PHE A 311 -10.47 -16.66 15.30
N ASP A 312 -11.32 -15.81 15.88
CA ASP A 312 -11.80 -15.91 17.25
C ASP A 312 -13.18 -16.61 17.36
N MET A 313 -13.84 -16.86 16.21
CA MET A 313 -15.06 -17.63 16.05
C MET A 313 -16.31 -16.95 16.64
N ASP A 314 -16.36 -15.62 16.57
CA ASP A 314 -17.53 -14.85 17.01
C ASP A 314 -18.63 -14.76 15.93
N GLY A 315 -18.30 -15.12 14.68
CA GLY A 315 -19.17 -15.12 13.51
C GLY A 315 -19.05 -13.90 12.61
N LEU A 316 -18.20 -12.92 12.95
CA LEU A 316 -17.71 -11.86 12.08
C LEU A 316 -16.39 -12.31 11.44
N GLY A 317 -16.16 -11.96 10.17
CA GLY A 317 -14.88 -12.28 9.55
C GLY A 317 -13.78 -11.28 9.93
N ASP A 318 -12.51 -11.72 9.92
CA ASP A 318 -11.35 -10.93 10.37
C ASP A 318 -11.23 -9.52 9.73
N GLU A 319 -11.77 -9.30 8.52
CA GLU A 319 -11.71 -8.02 7.79
C GLU A 319 -12.85 -7.05 8.12
N CYS A 320 -13.94 -7.52 8.70
CA CYS A 320 -15.03 -6.65 9.16
C CYS A 320 -15.14 -6.64 10.68
N ASP A 321 -14.46 -7.55 11.36
CA ASP A 321 -14.40 -7.64 12.81
C ASP A 321 -13.53 -6.53 13.42
N PRO A 322 -14.09 -5.67 14.29
CA PRO A 322 -13.33 -4.71 15.08
C PRO A 322 -12.21 -5.34 15.91
N CYS A 323 -12.36 -6.60 16.33
CA CYS A 323 -11.55 -7.27 17.34
C CYS A 323 -11.17 -8.70 16.96
N PRO A 324 -10.38 -8.88 15.87
CA PRO A 324 -10.09 -10.18 15.23
C PRO A 324 -9.26 -11.16 16.05
N LEU A 325 -8.92 -10.82 17.30
CA LEU A 325 -8.27 -11.71 18.27
C LEU A 325 -9.21 -12.07 19.45
N GLY A 326 -10.47 -11.67 19.37
CA GLY A 326 -11.49 -11.74 20.41
C GLY A 326 -11.47 -10.58 21.38
N GLY A 327 -12.54 -10.48 22.16
CA GLY A 327 -12.71 -9.44 23.18
C GLY A 327 -14.01 -8.65 23.06
N ASP A 328 -14.90 -9.03 22.14
CA ASP A 328 -16.14 -8.32 21.76
C ASP A 328 -17.13 -8.15 22.92
N GLU A 329 -17.08 -9.09 23.87
CA GLU A 329 -17.88 -9.08 25.09
C GLU A 329 -17.40 -8.01 26.10
N ASP A 330 -16.17 -7.51 25.95
CA ASP A 330 -15.56 -6.49 26.79
C ASP A 330 -14.97 -5.33 25.95
N PRO A 331 -15.67 -4.18 25.89
CA PRO A 331 -15.21 -2.99 25.18
C PRO A 331 -13.86 -2.44 25.65
N SER A 332 -13.32 -2.89 26.79
CA SER A 332 -11.98 -2.53 27.25
C SER A 332 -10.86 -3.37 26.64
N THR A 333 -11.20 -4.54 26.08
CA THR A 333 -10.27 -5.39 25.31
C THR A 333 -10.46 -5.24 23.81
N CYS A 334 -11.66 -4.87 23.39
CA CYS A 334 -12.01 -4.61 22.00
C CYS A 334 -11.91 -3.11 21.69
N VAL A 335 -10.67 -2.61 21.63
CA VAL A 335 -10.37 -1.19 21.40
C VAL A 335 -9.84 -1.03 19.98
N GLU A 336 -10.52 -0.20 19.20
CA GLU A 336 -10.02 0.22 17.89
C GLU A 336 -8.69 0.96 18.09
N VAL A 337 -7.61 0.39 17.57
CA VAL A 337 -6.28 1.02 17.66
C VAL A 337 -6.24 2.19 16.68
N ASP A 338 -5.92 3.37 17.17
CA ASP A 338 -5.63 4.51 16.30
C ASP A 338 -4.26 4.24 15.64
N PRO A 339 -4.19 4.05 14.31
CA PRO A 339 -2.92 3.79 13.64
C PRO A 339 -1.93 4.98 13.73
N THR A 340 -2.38 6.13 14.22
CA THR A 340 -1.57 7.32 14.51
C THR A 340 -1.17 7.48 15.98
N ASP A 341 -1.67 6.62 16.87
CA ASP A 341 -1.35 6.50 18.30
C ASP A 341 -1.21 5.00 18.62
N ARG A 342 -0.03 4.46 18.29
CA ARG A 342 0.22 3.02 18.17
C ARG A 342 0.06 2.27 19.48
N ASP A 343 0.36 2.90 20.60
CA ASP A 343 0.26 2.29 21.92
C ASP A 343 -1.01 2.70 22.68
N GLY A 344 -1.80 3.63 22.12
CA GLY A 344 -3.10 4.03 22.62
C GLY A 344 -3.03 4.85 23.90
N ASP A 345 -1.90 5.51 24.15
CA ASP A 345 -1.65 6.29 25.35
C ASP A 345 -2.19 7.73 25.26
N GLY A 346 -2.66 8.13 24.07
CA GLY A 346 -3.20 9.44 23.75
C GLY A 346 -2.18 10.42 23.18
N VAL A 347 -0.93 9.98 22.96
CA VAL A 347 0.14 10.74 22.30
C VAL A 347 0.34 10.18 20.90
N PRO A 348 0.20 11.01 19.85
CA PRO A 348 0.45 10.52 18.49
C PRO A 348 1.87 9.96 18.34
N THR A 349 1.98 8.80 17.68
CA THR A 349 3.20 8.01 17.45
C THR A 349 4.40 8.85 16.97
N ASP A 350 4.15 9.98 16.29
CA ASP A 350 5.19 10.86 15.74
C ASP A 350 5.80 11.85 16.72
N VAL A 351 5.08 12.19 17.79
CA VAL A 351 5.58 13.03 18.89
C VAL A 351 5.80 12.25 20.18
N ASP A 352 5.52 10.95 20.14
CA ASP A 352 5.70 10.01 21.23
C ASP A 352 7.18 9.62 21.40
N ASN A 353 7.71 9.79 22.61
CA ASN A 353 9.06 9.36 22.96
C ASN A 353 9.17 7.84 23.20
N CYS A 354 8.05 7.13 23.36
CA CYS A 354 7.95 5.68 23.45
C CYS A 354 6.81 5.12 22.56
N PRO A 355 6.91 5.20 21.22
CA PRO A 355 5.83 4.89 20.26
C PRO A 355 5.21 3.48 20.28
N THR A 356 5.64 2.61 21.19
CA THR A 356 5.19 1.23 21.34
C THR A 356 4.94 0.85 22.80
N ILE A 357 5.10 1.77 23.76
CA ILE A 357 4.98 1.49 25.20
C ILE A 357 4.22 2.65 25.86
N PRO A 358 2.97 2.42 26.32
CA PRO A 358 2.12 3.49 26.80
C PRO A 358 2.77 4.30 27.92
N ASN A 359 3.04 5.57 27.65
CA ASN A 359 3.57 6.51 28.62
C ASN A 359 2.95 7.91 28.43
N PRO A 360 1.66 8.13 28.79
CA PRO A 360 0.95 9.38 28.46
C PRO A 360 1.60 10.66 29.02
N GLY A 361 2.51 10.52 29.99
CA GLY A 361 3.30 11.60 30.58
C GLY A 361 4.59 11.94 29.84
N GLN A 362 4.97 11.16 28.83
CA GLN A 362 6.21 11.27 28.04
C GLN A 362 7.45 11.29 28.94
N GLU A 363 7.42 10.44 29.98
CA GLU A 363 8.51 10.25 30.94
C GLU A 363 9.49 9.20 30.39
N ASP A 364 10.79 9.41 30.63
CA ASP A 364 11.90 8.56 30.18
C ASP A 364 11.99 7.20 30.90
#